data_AF-A0A962PJK4-F1
#
_entry.id   AF-A0A962PJK4-F1
#
_cell.length_a   1.000
_cell.length_b   1.000
_cell.length_c   1.000
_cell.angle_alpha   90.00
_cell.angle_beta   90.00
_cell.angle_gamma   90.00
#
_symmetry.space_group_name_H-M   'P 1'
#
loop_
_entity.id
_entity.type
_entity.pdbx_description
1 polymer ?
#
loop_
_entity_poly.entity_id
_entity_poly.type
_entity_poly.pdbx_seq_one_letter_code
_entity_poly.pdbx_strand_id
1 'polypeptide(L)'
;MNASASNIANLTTEGSLEEGGQAPYSALTTVSKSLGNTPGGVRTDVVAKNPPYVPAYSPDSPFADEQGIVGVPNVSLEEEIVNLKLSEITYKANIATIKASENLSDELLSLFDDKV
;
A
#
# COMPACT_ATOMS: atom_id res chain seq x y z
N MET A 1 -2.04 -2.44 -2.60
CA MET A 1 -1.29 -2.30 -3.87
C MET A 1 -0.72 -0.89 -4.07
N ASN A 2 -1.52 0.16 -4.18
CA ASN A 2 -1.02 1.51 -4.52
C ASN A 2 0.01 2.06 -3.54
N ALA A 3 -0.18 1.88 -2.22
CA ALA A 3 0.80 2.31 -1.21
C ALA A 3 2.18 1.67 -1.45
N SER A 4 2.22 0.34 -1.58
CA SER A 4 3.46 -0.40 -1.87
C SER A 4 4.11 -0.04 -3.20
N ALA A 5 3.30 0.15 -4.25
CA ALA A 5 3.81 0.55 -5.55
C ALA A 5 4.48 1.94 -5.48
N SER A 6 3.85 2.90 -4.79
CA SER A 6 4.43 4.24 -4.59
C SER A 6 5.69 4.21 -3.73
N ASN A 7 5.74 3.36 -2.70
CA ASN A 7 6.91 3.18 -1.85
C ASN A 7 8.10 2.61 -2.63
N ILE A 8 7.88 1.57 -3.46
CA ILE A 8 8.93 0.99 -4.32
C ILE A 8 9.39 2.01 -5.35
N ALA A 9 8.47 2.73 -5.99
CA ALA A 9 8.81 3.71 -7.03
C ALA A 9 9.65 4.89 -6.49
N ASN A 10 9.47 5.24 -5.22
CA ASN A 10 10.18 6.35 -4.58
C ASN A 10 11.26 5.90 -3.59
N LEU A 11 11.67 4.62 -3.57
CA LEU A 11 12.59 4.14 -2.52
C LEU A 11 13.94 4.85 -2.53
N THR A 12 14.41 5.27 -3.71
CA THR A 12 15.69 5.96 -3.90
C THR A 12 15.55 7.48 -3.94
N THR A 13 14.35 8.01 -3.64
CA THR A 13 14.12 9.45 -3.66
C THR A 13 14.72 10.06 -2.40
N GLU A 14 15.88 10.68 -2.57
CA GLU A 14 16.51 11.50 -1.54
C GLU A 14 15.77 12.83 -1.39
N GLY A 15 15.77 13.38 -0.19
CA GLY A 15 15.27 14.72 0.09
C GLY A 15 16.10 15.42 1.15
N SER A 16 15.98 16.74 1.20
CA SER A 16 16.66 17.55 2.20
C SER A 16 15.94 17.47 3.53
N LEU A 17 16.72 17.40 4.62
CA LEU A 17 16.21 17.47 5.99
C LEU A 17 16.10 18.93 6.50
N GLU A 18 16.56 19.91 5.70
CA GLU A 18 16.53 21.32 6.07
C GLU A 18 15.16 21.98 5.78
N GLU A 19 14.83 22.99 6.58
CA GLU A 19 13.58 23.74 6.48
C GLU A 19 13.59 24.61 5.21
N GLY A 20 12.70 24.31 4.25
CA GLY A 20 12.64 24.98 2.94
C GLY A 20 13.29 24.22 1.79
N GLY A 21 13.98 23.11 2.08
CA GLY A 21 14.46 22.15 1.09
C GLY A 21 13.35 21.23 0.55
N GLN A 22 13.65 20.49 -0.51
CA GLN A 22 12.71 19.49 -1.03
C GLN A 22 12.60 18.32 -0.05
N ALA A 23 11.44 18.19 0.60
CA ALA A 23 11.21 17.15 1.60
C ALA A 23 11.33 15.73 1.00
N PRO A 24 11.86 14.75 1.77
CA PRO A 24 11.97 13.37 1.33
C PRO A 24 10.59 12.73 1.16
N TYR A 25 10.52 11.71 0.31
CA TYR A 25 9.28 10.96 0.12
C TYR A 25 8.85 10.30 1.44
N SER A 26 7.57 10.49 1.80
CA SER A 26 6.99 9.91 3.01
C SER A 26 6.46 8.52 2.70
N ALA A 27 7.07 7.50 3.30
CA ALA A 27 6.63 6.12 3.15
C ALA A 27 5.17 5.98 3.60
N LEU A 28 4.37 5.25 2.81
CA LEU A 28 2.96 4.99 3.09
C LEU A 28 2.78 3.60 3.71
N THR A 29 1.80 3.46 4.59
CA THR A 29 1.36 2.17 5.11
C THR A 29 -0.15 2.11 5.12
N THR A 30 -0.70 0.91 5.26
CA THR A 30 -2.14 0.66 5.21
C THR A 30 -2.61 0.15 6.55
N VAL A 31 -3.62 0.81 7.13
CA VAL A 31 -4.20 0.42 8.41
C VAL A 31 -5.66 0.02 8.23
N SER A 32 -6.03 -1.09 8.86
CA SER A 32 -7.42 -1.57 8.91
C SER A 32 -8.12 -0.92 10.09
N LYS A 33 -9.13 -0.09 9.80
CA LYS A 33 -9.99 0.56 10.77
C LYS A 33 -11.34 -0.14 10.82
N SER A 34 -11.77 -0.53 12.02
CA SER A 34 -13.13 -1.04 12.23
C SER A 34 -14.16 0.07 12.03
N LEU A 35 -15.24 -0.19 11.29
CA LEU A 35 -16.38 0.71 11.14
C LEU A 35 -17.30 0.66 12.40
N GLY A 36 -16.78 1.09 13.55
CA GLY A 36 -17.59 1.33 14.76
C GLY A 36 -18.33 0.12 15.34
N ASN A 37 -19.33 0.38 16.19
CA ASN A 37 -20.05 -0.59 17.05
C ASN A 37 -20.88 -1.66 16.31
N THR A 38 -20.88 -1.70 14.98
CA THR A 38 -21.61 -2.71 14.21
C THR A 38 -20.63 -3.80 13.79
N PRO A 39 -20.82 -5.06 14.23
CA PRO A 39 -19.94 -6.16 13.83
C PRO A 39 -19.98 -6.33 12.31
N GLY A 40 -18.82 -6.33 11.64
CA GLY A 40 -18.68 -6.84 10.28
C GLY A 40 -18.02 -5.93 9.24
N GLY A 41 -17.69 -4.67 9.56
CA GLY A 41 -17.08 -3.75 8.61
C GLY A 41 -15.63 -3.39 8.94
N VAL A 42 -14.69 -3.68 8.05
CA VAL A 42 -13.34 -3.11 8.07
C VAL A 42 -13.15 -2.19 6.87
N ARG A 43 -12.58 -1.01 7.09
CA ARG A 43 -12.12 -0.11 6.05
C ARG A 43 -10.61 -0.02 6.12
N THR A 44 -9.99 0.04 4.96
CA THR A 44 -8.56 0.25 4.83
C THR A 44 -8.30 1.73 4.56
N ASP A 45 -7.46 2.37 5.38
CA ASP A 45 -7.00 3.74 5.17
C ASP A 45 -5.48 3.72 4.90
N VAL A 46 -5.04 4.52 3.93
CA VAL A 46 -3.61 4.74 3.65
C VAL A 46 -3.15 5.89 4.53
N VAL A 47 -2.10 5.65 5.32
CA VAL A 47 -1.52 6.63 6.25
C VAL A 47 0.00 6.68 6.04
N ALA A 48 0.64 7.77 6.46
CA ALA A 48 2.10 7.82 6.47
C ALA A 48 2.65 6.83 7.52
N LYS A 49 3.76 6.17 7.19
CA LYS A 49 4.54 5.36 8.12
C LYS A 49 5.15 6.29 9.18
N ASN A 50 5.35 5.79 10.39
CA ASN A 50 5.95 6.54 11.47
C ASN A 50 7.17 5.77 12.03
N PRO A 51 8.41 6.27 11.87
CA PRO A 51 8.78 7.48 11.14
C PRO A 51 8.62 7.31 9.60
N PRO A 52 8.31 8.40 8.85
CA PRO A 52 8.07 8.35 7.41
C PRO A 52 9.36 8.24 6.56
N TYR A 53 10.47 8.74 7.09
CA TYR A 53 11.80 8.74 6.48
C TYR A 53 12.87 8.60 7.58
N VAL A 54 14.08 8.24 7.17
CA VAL A 54 15.26 8.04 8.02
C VAL A 54 16.45 8.82 7.45
N PRO A 55 17.37 9.31 8.29
CA PRO A 55 18.59 9.96 7.81
C PRO A 55 19.54 8.95 7.19
N ALA A 56 20.15 9.31 6.07
CA ALA A 56 21.19 8.54 5.38
C ALA A 56 22.36 9.47 4.99
N TYR A 57 23.56 8.90 4.93
CA TYR A 57 24.76 9.65 4.54
C TYR A 57 24.94 9.62 3.03
N SER A 58 24.84 10.79 2.38
CA SER A 58 24.99 10.97 0.93
C SER A 58 25.61 12.35 0.67
N PRO A 59 26.94 12.51 0.87
CA PRO A 59 27.61 13.81 0.77
C PRO A 59 27.67 14.39 -0.65
N ASP A 60 27.52 13.53 -1.66
CA ASP A 60 27.49 13.94 -3.08
C ASP A 60 26.09 14.40 -3.54
N SER A 61 25.08 14.32 -2.67
CA SER A 61 23.70 14.69 -3.00
C SER A 61 23.49 16.21 -2.95
N PRO A 62 22.77 16.81 -3.92
CA PRO A 62 22.41 18.23 -3.86
C PRO A 62 21.43 18.55 -2.71
N PHE A 63 20.86 17.52 -2.08
CA PHE A 63 19.94 17.65 -0.95
C PHE A 63 20.62 17.47 0.40
N ALA A 64 21.93 17.22 0.41
CA ALA A 64 22.70 17.00 1.63
C ALA A 64 22.81 18.29 2.45
N ASP A 65 22.69 18.15 3.77
CA ASP A 65 22.98 19.23 4.71
C ASP A 65 24.50 19.49 4.83
N GLU A 66 24.89 20.44 5.69
CA GLU A 66 26.30 20.77 5.97
C GLU A 66 27.16 19.57 6.41
N GLN A 67 26.53 18.48 6.86
CA GLN A 67 27.17 17.26 7.37
C GLN A 67 27.14 16.11 6.35
N GLY A 68 26.54 16.31 5.17
CA GLY A 68 26.41 15.27 4.15
C GLY A 68 25.22 14.34 4.37
N ILE A 69 24.24 14.71 5.18
CA ILE A 69 23.08 13.89 5.54
C ILE A 69 21.87 14.26 4.67
N VAL A 70 21.19 13.24 4.18
CA VAL A 70 19.93 13.34 3.42
C VAL A 70 18.83 12.54 4.12
N GLY A 71 17.58 12.87 3.83
CA GLY A 71 16.43 12.05 4.20
C GLY A 71 16.14 11.02 3.11
N VAL A 72 16.00 9.76 3.49
CA VAL A 72 15.51 8.69 2.60
C VAL A 72 14.25 8.06 3.16
N PRO A 73 13.32 7.58 2.31
CA PRO A 73 12.07 7.00 2.78
C PRO A 73 12.30 5.75 3.63
N ASN A 74 11.47 5.56 4.66
CA ASN A 74 11.54 4.39 5.53
C ASN A 74 10.85 3.16 4.90
N VAL A 75 11.38 2.70 3.77
CA VAL A 75 10.81 1.62 2.96
C VAL A 75 11.76 0.42 2.96
N SER A 76 11.23 -0.78 3.26
CA SER A 76 11.93 -2.05 3.02
C SER A 76 11.41 -2.66 1.72
N LEU A 77 12.31 -2.90 0.78
CA LEU A 77 11.95 -3.47 -0.51
C LEU A 77 11.36 -4.89 -0.36
N GLU A 78 11.89 -5.66 0.58
CA GLU A 78 11.43 -7.00 0.90
C GLU A 78 9.98 -6.99 1.39
N GLU A 79 9.66 -6.08 2.31
CA GLU A 79 8.30 -5.90 2.83
C GLU A 79 7.33 -5.47 1.72
N GLU A 80 7.72 -4.52 0.87
CA GLU A 80 6.83 -4.01 -0.17
C GLU A 80 6.56 -5.02 -1.29
N ILE A 81 7.52 -5.86 -1.64
CA ILE A 81 7.30 -6.95 -2.61
C ILE A 81 6.32 -7.97 -2.04
N VAL A 82 6.44 -8.31 -0.76
CA VAL A 82 5.49 -9.22 -0.08
C VAL A 82 4.10 -8.60 -0.04
N ASN A 83 3.98 -7.33 0.34
CA ASN A 83 2.69 -6.61 0.36
C ASN A 83 2.07 -6.48 -1.04
N LEU A 84 2.89 -6.30 -2.08
CA LEU A 84 2.45 -6.28 -3.47
C LEU A 84 1.89 -7.64 -3.88
N LYS A 85 2.61 -8.72 -3.57
CA LYS A 85 2.17 -10.10 -3.86
C LYS A 85 0.91 -10.48 -3.10
N LEU A 86 0.82 -10.11 -1.81
CA LEU A 86 -0.37 -10.32 -1.01
C LEU A 86 -1.57 -9.59 -1.64
N SER A 87 -1.38 -8.32 -2.01
CA SER A 87 -2.42 -7.54 -2.71
C SER A 87 -2.88 -8.21 -4.02
N GLU A 88 -1.93 -8.74 -4.81
CA GLU A 88 -2.22 -9.45 -6.07
C GLU A 88 -3.04 -10.72 -5.81
N ILE A 89 -2.66 -11.52 -4.82
CA ILE A 89 -3.34 -12.76 -4.44
C ILE A 89 -4.74 -12.45 -3.91
N THR A 90 -4.89 -11.47 -3.00
CA THR A 90 -6.19 -11.06 -2.46
C THR A 90 -7.11 -10.56 -3.56
N TYR A 91 -6.61 -9.77 -4.51
CA TYR A 91 -7.40 -9.31 -5.64
C TYR A 91 -7.91 -10.50 -6.49
N LYS A 92 -7.02 -11.44 -6.82
CA LYS A 92 -7.40 -12.67 -7.56
C LYS A 92 -8.41 -13.51 -6.79
N ALA A 93 -8.24 -13.66 -5.48
CA ALA A 93 -9.16 -14.38 -4.60
C ALA A 93 -10.55 -13.72 -4.57
N ASN A 94 -10.61 -12.38 -4.43
CA ASN A 94 -11.87 -11.65 -4.44
C ASN A 94 -12.62 -11.82 -5.77
N ILE A 95 -11.93 -11.72 -6.90
CA ILE A 95 -12.53 -12.00 -8.22
C ILE A 95 -13.01 -13.44 -8.33
N ALA A 96 -12.26 -14.41 -7.81
CA ALA A 96 -12.68 -15.82 -7.80
C ALA A 96 -13.95 -16.03 -6.98
N THR A 97 -14.08 -15.37 -5.81
CA THR A 97 -15.29 -15.42 -4.98
C THR A 97 -16.50 -14.81 -5.71
N ILE A 98 -16.32 -13.68 -6.39
CA ILE A 98 -17.39 -13.05 -7.19
C ILE A 98 -17.85 -14.01 -8.29
N LYS A 99 -16.92 -14.58 -9.05
CA LYS A 99 -17.23 -15.57 -10.10
C LYS A 99 -17.94 -16.81 -9.56
N ALA A 100 -17.53 -17.30 -8.40
CA ALA A 100 -18.20 -18.42 -7.75
C ALA A 100 -19.66 -18.05 -7.38
N SER A 101 -19.89 -16.84 -6.88
CA SER A 101 -21.24 -16.34 -6.58
C SER A 101 -22.09 -16.17 -7.84
N GLU A 102 -21.51 -15.66 -8.94
CA GLU A 102 -22.18 -15.54 -10.24
C GLU A 102 -22.60 -16.93 -10.75
N ASN A 103 -21.67 -17.89 -10.80
CA ASN A 103 -21.97 -19.26 -11.23
C ASN A 103 -23.07 -19.92 -10.39
N LEU A 104 -23.04 -19.73 -9.06
CA LEU A 104 -24.10 -20.26 -8.18
C LEU A 104 -25.46 -19.62 -8.46
N SER A 105 -25.47 -18.33 -8.83
CA SER A 105 -26.71 -17.61 -9.15
C SER A 105 -27.29 -18.07 -10.50
N ASP A 106 -26.42 -18.30 -11.49
CA ASP A 106 -26.80 -18.81 -12.82
C ASP A 106 -27.37 -20.23 -12.73
N GLU A 107 -26.72 -21.13 -11.98
CA GLU A 107 -27.20 -22.50 -11.75
C GLU A 107 -28.57 -22.49 -11.06
N LEU A 108 -28.73 -21.65 -10.03
CA LEU A 108 -29.99 -21.46 -9.31
C LEU A 108 -31.10 -21.01 -10.28
N LEU A 109 -30.82 -20.03 -11.14
CA LEU A 109 -31.79 -19.54 -12.13
C LEU A 109 -32.18 -20.63 -13.13
N SER A 110 -31.21 -21.39 -13.63
CA SER A 110 -31.45 -22.53 -14.54
C SER A 110 -32.36 -23.59 -13.90
N LEU A 111 -32.19 -23.87 -12.61
CA LEU A 111 -33.06 -24.82 -11.89
C LEU A 111 -34.51 -24.33 -11.76
N PHE A 112 -34.73 -23.02 -11.72
CA PHE A 112 -36.09 -22.46 -11.69
C PHE A 112 -36.75 -22.43 -13.07
N ASP A 113 -35.99 -22.18 -14.14
CA ASP A 113 -36.50 -22.16 -15.52
C ASP A 113 -36.93 -23.57 -15.98
N ASP A 114 -36.19 -24.61 -15.58
CA ASP A 114 -36.48 -26.02 -15.92
C ASP A 114 -37.69 -26.61 -15.16
N LYS A 115 -38.26 -25.85 -14.20
CA LYS A 115 -39.39 -26.25 -13.33
C LYS A 115 -40.74 -25.63 -13.74
N VAL A 116 -40.80 -24.86 -14.83
CA VAL A 116 -42.02 -24.19 -15.35
C VAL A 116 -42.46 -24.80 -16.68
#